data_AF-W4Q9D9-F1
#
_entry.id   AF-W4Q9D9-F1
#
_cell.length_a   1.000
_cell.length_b   1.000
_cell.length_c   1.000
_cell.angle_alpha   90.00
_cell.angle_beta   90.00
_cell.angle_gamma   90.00
#
_symmetry.space_group_name_H-M   'P 1'
#
loop_
_entity.id
_entity.type
_entity.pdbx_description
1 polymer ?
#
loop_
_entity_poly.entity_id
_entity_poly.type
_entity_poly.pdbx_seq_one_letter_code
_entity_poly.pdbx_strand_id
1 'polypeptide(L)' 'MDNHETWMKVALEEAKKAEAIGEVPIGAVLVKDNEVIARLITGEKLISKR' A
#
# COMPACT_ATOMS: atom_id res chain seq x y z
N MET A 1 17.86 10.14 4.17
CA MET A 1 16.65 9.91 3.37
C MET A 1 15.49 9.96 4.33
N ASP A 2 14.50 10.81 4.05
CA ASP A 2 13.31 10.88 4.89
C ASP A 2 12.56 9.55 4.82
N ASN A 3 12.26 8.94 5.96
CA ASN A 3 11.59 7.63 6.03
C ASN A 3 10.24 7.66 5.28
N HIS A 4 9.60 8.83 5.21
CA HIS A 4 8.36 9.04 4.47
C HIS A 4 8.48 8.74 2.97
N GLU A 5 9.60 9.08 2.32
CA GLU A 5 9.79 8.80 0.89
C GLU A 5 9.89 7.30 0.61
N THR A 6 10.56 6.56 1.48
CA THR A 6 10.67 5.10 1.37
C THR A 6 9.30 4.44 1.48
N TRP A 7 8.49 4.84 2.46
CA TRP A 7 7.14 4.31 2.63
C TRP A 7 6.21 4.73 1.48
N MET A 8 6.36 5.94 0.96
CA MET A 8 5.58 6.42 -0.18
C MET A 8 5.88 5.62 -1.45
N LYS A 9 7.13 5.22 -1.69
CA LYS A 9 7.47 4.33 -2.81
C LYS A 9 6.71 3.01 -2.73
N VAL A 10 6.62 2.42 -1.53
CA VAL A 10 5.81 1.20 -1.30
C VAL A 10 4.34 1.47 -1.60
N ALA A 11 3.76 2.58 -1.10
CA ALA A 11 2.37 2.92 -1.38
C ALA A 11 2.09 3.11 -2.89
N LEU A 12 3.01 3.69 -3.64
CA LEU A 12 2.92 3.85 -5.10
C LEU A 12 2.99 2.52 -5.85
N GLU A 13 3.79 1.56 -5.37
CA GLU A 13 3.81 0.20 -5.93
C GLU A 13 2.47 -0.51 -5.74
N GLU A 14 1.85 -0.35 -4.57
CA GLU A 14 0.51 -0.87 -4.29
C GLU A 14 -0.55 -0.18 -5.19
N ALA A 15 -0.48 1.13 -5.38
CA ALA A 15 -1.39 1.86 -6.28
C ALA A 15 -1.38 1.33 -7.72
N LYS A 16 -0.21 0.92 -8.23
CA LYS A 16 -0.08 0.29 -9.57
C LYS A 16 -0.79 -1.07 -9.66
N LYS A 17 -0.92 -1.79 -8.55
CA LYS A 17 -1.69 -3.05 -8.52
C LYS A 17 -3.18 -2.79 -8.65
N ALA A 18 -3.69 -1.74 -8.00
CA ALA A 18 -5.07 -1.28 -8.19
C ALA A 18 -5.32 -0.92 -9.66
N GLU A 19 -4.39 -0.18 -10.28
CA GLU A 19 -4.48 0.13 -11.72
C GLU A 19 -4.57 -1.14 -12.58
N ALA A 20 -3.74 -2.14 -12.29
CA ALA A 20 -3.69 -3.39 -13.05
C ALA A 20 -4.99 -4.22 -12.95
N ILE A 21 -5.80 -4.04 -11.90
CA ILE A 21 -7.11 -4.69 -11.74
C ILE A 21 -8.27 -3.81 -12.21
N GLY A 22 -8.00 -2.63 -12.77
CA GLY A 22 -9.02 -1.69 -13.26
C GLY A 22 -9.68 -0.84 -12.17
N GLU A 23 -9.09 -0.82 -10.97
CA GLU A 23 -9.54 0.03 -9.85
C GLU A 23 -8.87 1.41 -9.90
N VAL A 24 -9.40 2.36 -9.13
CA VAL A 24 -8.77 3.69 -8.99
C VAL A 24 -7.40 3.51 -8.33
N PRO A 25 -6.30 4.03 -8.92
CA PRO A 25 -4.93 3.73 -8.50
C PRO A 25 -4.55 4.45 -7.20
N ILE A 26 -5.00 3.90 -6.08
CA ILE A 26 -4.72 4.39 -4.73
C ILE A 26 -4.08 3.24 -3.96
N GLY A 27 -2.94 3.53 -3.34
CA GLY A 27 -2.25 2.61 -2.45
C GLY A 27 -1.95 3.30 -1.11
N ALA A 28 -1.93 2.51 -0.04
CA ALA A 28 -1.64 2.98 1.29
C ALA A 28 -0.79 1.98 2.08
N VAL A 29 -0.04 2.47 3.05
CA VAL A 29 0.80 1.68 3.95
C VAL A 29 0.53 2.07 5.39
N LEU A 30 0.46 1.08 6.29
CA LEU A 30 0.40 1.30 7.73
C LEU A 30 1.79 1.06 8.32
N VAL A 31 2.32 2.07 9.00
CA VAL A 31 3.65 2.03 9.61
C VAL A 31 3.52 2.08 11.12
N LYS A 32 4.23 1.18 11.81
CA LYS A 32 4.38 1.17 13.26
C LYS A 32 5.83 0.86 13.58
N ASP A 33 6.43 1.60 14.51
CA ASP A 33 7.82 1.38 14.94
C ASP A 33 8.83 1.35 13.76
N ASN A 34 8.64 2.25 12.80
CA ASN A 34 9.39 2.35 11.52
C ASN A 34 9.25 1.14 10.56
N GLU A 35 8.37 0.20 10.85
CA GLU A 35 8.12 -0.98 10.02
C GLU A 35 6.74 -0.90 9.33
N VAL A 36 6.69 -1.33 8.06
CA VAL A 36 5.43 -1.45 7.32
C VAL A 36 4.73 -2.72 7.76
N ILE A 37 3.63 -2.58 8.49
CA ILE A 37 2.86 -3.70 9.03
C ILE A 37 1.64 -4.06 8.17
N ALA A 38 1.21 -3.18 7.27
CA ALA A 38 0.17 -3.48 6.30
C ALA A 38 0.35 -2.68 5.00
N ARG A 39 -0.17 -3.26 3.91
CA ARG A 39 -0.24 -2.67 2.57
C ARG A 39 -1.67 -2.80 2.07
N LEU A 40 -2.17 -1.76 1.43
CA LEU A 40 -3.59 -1.61 1.07
C LEU A 40 -3.68 -1.02 -0.34
N ILE A 41 -4.67 -1.48 -1.11
CA ILE A 41 -5.06 -0.89 -2.40
C ILE A 41 -6.58 -0.70 -2.45
N THR A 42 -7.06 0.21 -3.31
CA THR A 42 -8.50 0.32 -3.59
C THR A 42 -9.05 -0.95 -4.22
N GLY A 43 -10.25 -1.35 -3.82
CA GLY A 43 -10.96 -2.50 -4.38
C GLY A 43 -10.56 -3.86 -3.79
N GLU A 44 -9.44 -3.97 -3.08
CA GLU A 44 -9.10 -5.20 -2.36
C GLU A 44 -9.97 -5.32 -1.10
N LYS A 45 -10.85 -6.32 -1.05
CA LYS A 45 -11.37 -6.80 0.23
C LYS A 45 -10.19 -7.39 0.98
N LEU A 46 -9.85 -6.82 2.13
CA LEU A 46 -8.95 -7.41 3.13
C LEU A 46 -9.33 -8.88 3.33
N ILE A 47 -8.65 -9.77 2.60
CA ILE A 47 -8.73 -11.20 2.88
C ILE A 47 -7.85 -11.36 4.11
N SER A 48 -8.50 -11.38 5.28
CA SER A 48 -7.87 -11.72 6.55
C SER A 48 -7.10 -13.02 6.34
N LYS A 49 -5.79 -12.89 6.13
CA LYS A 49 -4.87 -14.01 6.15
C LYS A 49 -4.72 -14.34 7.64
N ARG A 50 -5.52 -15.31 8.08
CA ARG A 50 -5.35 -15.97 9.38
C ARG A 50 -3.93 -16.52 9.51
#